data_AF-A0AAD8A243-F1
#
_entry.id   AF-A0AAD8A243-F1
#
_cell.length_a   1.000
_cell.length_b   1.000
_cell.length_c   1.000
_cell.angle_alpha   90.00
_cell.angle_beta   90.00
_cell.angle_gamma   90.00
#
_symmetry.space_group_name_H-M   'P 1'
#
loop_
_entity.id
_entity.type
_entity.pdbx_description
1 polymer ?
#
loop_
_entity_poly.entity_id
_entity_poly.type
_entity_poly.pdbx_seq_one_letter_code
_entity_poly.pdbx_strand_id
1 'polypeptide(L)'
;VKKKLWLVCLSQNQKTFHYGDCDDEGKLILDQTSTISVSNIKMLVTGRKCPHIKENRNRKSDQEMTDLSFSILLDEEPHNLDFVAPDQKAFDYWTDGINCLIGQPMTSASKEAEFKTLLDVEVRLQLLETQGIPIPNKPPPIPSDPPNYDFSCK
;
A
#
# COMPACT_ATOMS: atom_id res chain seq x y z
N VAL A 1 16.86 -26.33 -8.74
CA VAL A 1 17.02 -25.12 -9.59
C VAL A 1 16.98 -23.92 -8.67
N LYS A 2 18.07 -23.14 -8.53
CA LYS A 2 18.06 -21.94 -7.67
C LYS A 2 17.07 -20.94 -8.27
N LYS A 3 16.08 -20.49 -7.49
CA LYS A 3 15.21 -19.38 -7.90
C LYS A 3 16.09 -18.12 -7.97
N LYS A 4 16.17 -17.50 -9.14
CA LYS A 4 16.87 -16.23 -9.31
C LYS A 4 16.04 -15.17 -8.57
N LEU A 5 16.55 -14.69 -7.44
CA LEU A 5 15.94 -13.62 -6.67
C LEU A 5 16.56 -12.30 -7.10
N TRP A 6 15.75 -11.26 -7.13
CA TRP A 6 16.16 -9.89 -7.38
C TRP A 6 15.43 -9.01 -6.37
N LEU A 7 16.03 -7.87 -6.04
CA LEU A 7 15.49 -6.94 -5.06
C LEU A 7 15.05 -5.65 -5.75
N VAL A 8 14.05 -5.00 -5.17
CA VAL A 8 13.62 -3.66 -5.54
C VAL A 8 13.47 -2.83 -4.25
N CYS A 9 13.89 -1.58 -4.28
CA CYS A 9 13.71 -0.65 -3.17
C CYS A 9 13.32 0.74 -3.67
N LEU A 10 12.44 1.40 -2.92
CA LEU A 10 12.10 2.79 -3.14
C LEU A 10 13.16 3.69 -2.49
N SER A 11 13.65 4.67 -3.24
CA SER A 11 14.51 5.74 -2.70
C SER A 11 13.81 6.52 -1.58
N GLN A 12 14.60 7.07 -0.64
CA GLN A 12 14.06 7.79 0.53
C GLN A 12 13.20 9.01 0.15
N ASN A 13 13.46 9.62 -1.01
CA ASN A 13 12.69 10.74 -1.52
C ASN A 13 11.39 10.33 -2.21
N GLN A 14 11.10 9.02 -2.30
CA GLN A 14 9.92 8.42 -2.93
C GLN A 14 9.78 8.70 -4.44
N LYS A 15 10.89 8.99 -5.14
CA LYS A 15 10.86 9.37 -6.57
C LYS A 15 11.43 8.33 -7.51
N THR A 16 12.19 7.36 -7.02
CA THR A 16 12.91 6.40 -7.84
C THR A 16 12.88 5.02 -7.21
N PHE A 17 12.56 3.98 -7.98
CA PHE A 17 12.83 2.60 -7.60
C PHE A 17 14.19 2.17 -8.12
N HIS A 18 14.99 1.56 -7.25
CA HIS A 18 16.22 0.88 -7.61
C HIS A 18 15.97 -0.62 -7.58
N TYR A 19 16.45 -1.35 -8.58
CA TYR A 19 16.26 -2.79 -8.65
C TYR A 19 17.43 -3.51 -9.30
N GLY A 20 17.63 -4.77 -8.95
CA GLY A 20 18.73 -5.56 -9.49
C GLY A 20 18.88 -6.90 -8.77
N ASP A 21 19.86 -7.68 -9.22
CA ASP A 21 20.20 -8.95 -8.57
C ASP A 21 20.73 -8.69 -7.15
N CYS A 22 20.40 -9.59 -6.22
CA CYS A 22 20.84 -9.51 -4.84
C CYS A 22 21.98 -10.50 -4.56
N ASP A 23 22.87 -10.13 -3.64
CA ASP A 23 23.88 -11.04 -3.11
C ASP A 23 23.29 -12.09 -2.16
N ASP A 24 24.11 -13.01 -1.66
CA ASP A 24 23.70 -14.05 -0.71
C ASP A 24 23.24 -13.48 0.65
N GLU A 25 23.51 -12.20 0.94
CA GLU A 25 23.03 -11.47 2.12
C GLU A 25 21.72 -10.71 1.87
N GLY A 26 21.18 -10.75 0.66
CA GLY A 26 19.95 -10.05 0.28
C GLY A 26 20.12 -8.54 0.08
N LYS A 27 21.33 -8.06 -0.18
CA LYS A 27 21.59 -6.66 -0.55
C LYS A 27 21.65 -6.52 -2.07
N LEU A 28 21.23 -5.35 -2.56
CA LEU A 28 21.40 -5.00 -3.98
C LEU A 28 22.87 -4.95 -4.32
N ILE A 29 23.26 -5.66 -5.38
CA ILE A 29 24.60 -5.56 -5.96
C ILE A 29 24.67 -4.23 -6.70
N LEU A 30 25.32 -3.23 -6.11
CA LEU A 30 25.31 -1.83 -6.60
C LEU A 30 25.67 -1.72 -8.09
N ASP A 31 26.65 -2.49 -8.54
CA ASP A 31 27.14 -2.49 -9.93
C ASP A 31 26.12 -3.04 -10.95
N GLN A 32 25.04 -3.69 -10.50
CA GLN A 32 23.99 -4.29 -11.34
C GLN A 32 22.61 -3.69 -11.06
N THR A 33 22.57 -2.48 -10.49
CA THR A 33 21.31 -1.78 -10.20
C THR A 33 20.81 -0.97 -11.41
N SER A 34 19.55 -1.17 -11.74
CA SER A 34 18.78 -0.35 -12.69
C SER A 34 17.79 0.53 -11.92
N THR A 35 17.31 1.60 -12.55
CA THR A 35 16.42 2.57 -11.91
C THR A 35 15.22 2.90 -12.76
N ILE A 36 14.06 3.06 -12.14
CA ILE A 36 12.86 3.63 -12.76
C ILE A 36 12.37 4.83 -11.94
N SER A 37 11.99 5.90 -12.62
CA SER A 37 11.36 7.04 -11.97
C SER A 37 9.90 6.74 -11.67
N VAL A 38 9.42 7.14 -10.50
CA VAL A 38 8.00 7.06 -10.13
C VAL A 38 7.14 7.90 -11.08
N SER A 39 7.69 9.00 -11.62
CA SER A 39 7.00 9.82 -12.63
C SER A 39 6.70 9.07 -13.93
N ASN A 40 7.45 8.01 -14.23
CA ASN A 40 7.29 7.25 -15.46
C ASN A 40 6.25 6.13 -15.31
N ILE A 41 5.72 5.92 -14.11
CA ILE A 41 4.71 4.89 -13.86
C ILE A 41 3.38 5.34 -14.44
N LYS A 42 2.93 4.60 -15.45
CA LYS A 42 1.63 4.79 -16.09
C LYS A 42 0.51 4.18 -15.25
N MET A 43 0.69 2.93 -14.84
CA MET A 43 -0.28 2.20 -14.00
C MET A 43 0.29 0.91 -13.43
N LEU A 44 -0.36 0.40 -12.40
CA LEU A 44 -0.14 -0.92 -11.82
C LEU A 44 -1.19 -1.91 -12.36
N VAL A 45 -0.74 -3.10 -12.77
CA VAL A 45 -1.63 -4.22 -13.13
C VAL A 45 -1.32 -5.45 -12.29
N THR A 46 -2.32 -6.29 -12.05
CA THR A 46 -2.20 -7.49 -11.20
C THR A 46 -2.75 -8.75 -11.88
N GLY A 47 -2.25 -9.90 -11.45
CA GLY A 47 -2.64 -11.23 -11.90
C GLY A 47 -2.63 -11.42 -13.41
N ARG A 48 -3.76 -11.86 -13.97
CA ARG A 48 -3.88 -12.19 -15.41
C ARG A 48 -3.70 -10.98 -16.33
N LYS A 49 -3.70 -9.75 -15.79
CA LYS A 49 -3.46 -8.53 -16.57
C LYS A 49 -1.96 -8.29 -16.81
N CYS A 50 -1.09 -8.88 -16.01
CA CYS A 50 0.36 -8.76 -16.12
C CYS A 50 0.90 -9.35 -17.44
N PRO A 51 1.81 -8.64 -18.16
CA PRO A 51 2.39 -9.13 -19.42
C PRO A 51 3.03 -10.52 -19.31
N HIS A 52 3.87 -10.74 -18.29
CA HIS A 52 4.55 -12.02 -18.05
C HIS A 52 3.62 -13.20 -17.77
N ILE A 53 2.39 -12.94 -17.30
CA ILE A 53 1.37 -13.99 -17.10
C ILE A 53 0.61 -14.29 -18.40
N LYS A 54 0.32 -13.26 -19.21
CA LYS A 54 -0.37 -13.42 -20.50
C LYS A 54 0.45 -14.24 -21.49
N GLU A 55 1.76 -14.01 -21.54
CA GLU A 55 2.68 -14.70 -22.45
C GLU A 55 2.87 -16.19 -22.06
N ASN A 56 2.66 -16.53 -20.80
CA ASN A 56 2.90 -17.88 -20.27
C ASN A 56 1.65 -18.79 -20.27
N ARG A 57 0.60 -18.43 -21.04
CA ARG A 57 -0.69 -19.16 -21.14
C ARG A 57 -0.59 -20.66 -21.46
N ASN A 58 0.53 -21.12 -22.01
CA ASN A 58 0.74 -22.52 -22.42
C ASN A 58 1.28 -23.42 -21.31
N ARG A 59 1.74 -22.86 -20.18
CA ARG A 59 2.04 -23.63 -18.98
C ARG A 59 0.85 -23.49 -18.04
N LYS A 60 0.47 -24.56 -17.32
CA LYS A 60 -0.45 -24.43 -16.18
C LYS A 60 0.22 -23.47 -15.21
N SER A 61 -0.06 -22.18 -15.32
CA SER A 61 0.40 -21.17 -14.38
C SER A 61 -0.21 -21.55 -13.04
N ASP A 62 0.64 -21.70 -12.02
CA ASP A 62 0.17 -21.91 -10.67
C ASP A 62 -0.79 -20.78 -10.32
N GLN A 63 -2.01 -21.11 -9.88
CA GLN A 63 -3.03 -20.12 -9.59
C GLN A 63 -2.53 -19.19 -8.47
N GLU A 64 -1.80 -19.75 -7.51
CA GLU A 64 -1.15 -19.01 -6.43
C GLU A 64 -0.11 -18.00 -6.96
N MET A 65 0.74 -18.42 -7.90
CA MET A 65 1.70 -17.51 -8.54
C MET A 65 0.99 -16.37 -9.26
N THR A 66 -0.12 -16.67 -9.95
CA THR A 66 -0.91 -15.65 -10.65
C THR A 66 -1.48 -14.64 -9.67
N ASP A 67 -2.01 -15.08 -8.53
CA ASP A 67 -2.62 -14.20 -7.55
C ASP A 67 -1.59 -13.29 -6.85
N LEU A 68 -0.32 -13.72 -6.78
CA LEU A 68 0.80 -12.96 -6.24
C LEU A 68 1.58 -12.14 -7.30
N SER A 69 1.12 -12.12 -8.55
CA SER A 69 1.82 -11.43 -9.64
C SER A 69 1.30 -10.01 -9.84
N PHE A 70 2.21 -9.06 -10.02
CA PHE A 70 1.89 -7.67 -10.38
C PHE A 70 2.94 -7.09 -11.32
N SER A 71 2.57 -6.07 -12.09
CA SER A 71 3.49 -5.39 -13.00
C SER A 71 3.27 -3.89 -12.97
N ILE A 72 4.37 -3.15 -12.96
CA ILE A 72 4.38 -1.69 -13.14
C ILE A 72 4.50 -1.44 -14.64
N LEU A 73 3.50 -0.79 -15.24
CA LEU A 73 3.57 -0.34 -16.64
C LEU A 73 4.16 1.06 -16.68
N LEU A 74 5.12 1.26 -17.58
CA LEU A 74 5.91 2.48 -17.72
C LEU A 74 5.63 3.13 -19.07
N ASP A 75 5.73 4.46 -19.15
CA ASP A 75 5.58 5.20 -20.41
C ASP A 75 6.84 5.17 -21.29
N GLU A 76 8.00 4.86 -20.70
CA GLU A 76 9.30 4.77 -21.36
C GLU A 76 9.89 3.36 -21.22
N GLU A 77 10.96 3.05 -21.96
CA GLU A 77 11.67 1.78 -21.81
C GLU A 77 12.36 1.67 -20.44
N PRO A 78 12.26 0.51 -19.75
CA PRO A 78 11.49 -0.68 -20.12
C PRO A 78 9.99 -0.44 -19.97
N HIS A 79 9.17 -0.84 -20.95
CA HIS A 79 7.71 -0.62 -20.94
C HIS A 79 6.96 -1.23 -19.74
N ASN A 80 7.56 -2.22 -19.07
CA ASN A 80 7.02 -2.85 -17.89
C ASN A 80 8.12 -3.37 -16.98
N LEU A 81 7.81 -3.44 -15.68
CA LEU A 81 8.59 -4.15 -14.67
C LEU A 81 7.70 -5.18 -13.98
N ASP A 82 8.06 -6.46 -14.10
CA ASP A 82 7.24 -7.61 -13.71
C ASP A 82 7.68 -8.20 -12.37
N PHE A 83 6.73 -8.48 -11.49
CA PHE A 83 6.97 -8.97 -10.14
C PHE A 83 6.11 -10.19 -9.80
N VAL A 84 6.67 -11.04 -8.96
CA VAL A 84 5.95 -12.10 -8.25
C VAL A 84 6.29 -11.95 -6.78
N ALA A 85 5.29 -11.58 -5.98
CA ALA A 85 5.47 -11.41 -4.54
C ALA A 85 5.79 -12.75 -3.87
N PRO A 86 6.62 -12.75 -2.80
CA PRO A 86 6.91 -13.97 -2.05
C PRO A 86 5.72 -14.48 -1.24
N ASP A 87 4.82 -13.58 -0.82
CA ASP A 87 3.61 -13.88 -0.05
C ASP A 87 2.54 -12.78 -0.25
N GLN A 88 1.33 -13.03 0.26
CA GLN A 88 0.20 -12.11 0.15
C GLN A 88 0.44 -10.77 0.84
N LYS A 89 1.19 -10.75 1.95
CA LYS A 89 1.44 -9.53 2.71
C LYS A 89 2.36 -8.59 1.92
N ALA A 90 3.43 -9.14 1.34
CA ALA A 90 4.31 -8.41 0.45
C ALA A 90 3.57 -7.92 -0.79
N PHE A 91 2.69 -8.75 -1.38
CA PHE A 91 1.83 -8.35 -2.49
C PHE A 91 0.97 -7.13 -2.12
N ASP A 92 0.26 -7.20 -0.98
CA ASP A 92 -0.60 -6.12 -0.50
C ASP A 92 0.21 -4.83 -0.28
N TYR A 93 1.36 -4.92 0.39
CA TYR A 93 2.22 -3.76 0.67
C TYR A 93 2.78 -3.12 -0.60
N TRP A 94 3.25 -3.93 -1.56
CA TRP A 94 3.76 -3.40 -2.82
C TRP A 94 2.65 -2.75 -3.65
N THR A 95 1.51 -3.41 -3.80
CA THR A 95 0.41 -2.91 -4.62
C THR A 95 -0.21 -1.63 -4.03
N ASP A 96 -0.47 -1.60 -2.73
CA ASP A 96 -0.97 -0.40 -2.05
C ASP A 96 0.06 0.73 -2.02
N GLY A 97 1.34 0.41 -1.77
CA GLY A 97 2.42 1.39 -1.78
C GLY A 97 2.59 2.05 -3.15
N ILE A 98 2.59 1.27 -4.23
CA ILE A 98 2.66 1.79 -5.59
C ILE A 98 1.41 2.61 -5.93
N ASN A 99 0.21 2.13 -5.59
CA ASN A 99 -1.03 2.88 -5.78
C ASN A 99 -0.96 4.26 -5.09
N CYS A 100 -0.47 4.32 -3.86
CA CYS A 100 -0.28 5.56 -3.13
C CYS A 100 0.67 6.52 -3.87
N LEU A 101 1.79 6.02 -4.40
CA LEU A 101 2.76 6.83 -5.15
C LEU A 101 2.17 7.45 -6.43
N ILE A 102 1.23 6.75 -7.09
CA ILE A 102 0.55 7.24 -8.30
C ILE A 102 -0.80 7.94 -8.00
N GLY A 103 -1.09 8.23 -6.72
CA GLY A 103 -2.31 8.92 -6.31
C GLY A 103 -3.60 8.10 -6.42
N GLN A 104 -3.49 6.77 -6.48
CA GLN A 104 -4.62 5.83 -6.46
C GLN A 104 -4.91 5.35 -5.04
N PRO A 105 -6.16 4.97 -4.74
CA PRO A 105 -6.50 4.46 -3.42
C PRO A 105 -5.84 3.11 -3.13
N MET A 106 -5.49 2.88 -1.87
CA MET A 106 -5.11 1.56 -1.35
C MET A 106 -6.33 0.65 -1.27
N THR A 107 -6.23 -0.58 -1.77
CA THR A 107 -7.37 -1.51 -1.93
C THR A 107 -7.16 -2.86 -1.27
N SER A 108 -6.00 -3.13 -0.69
CA SER A 108 -5.73 -4.44 -0.09
C SER A 108 -6.56 -4.71 1.17
N ALA A 109 -6.77 -6.01 1.45
CA ALA A 109 -7.38 -6.46 2.70
C ALA A 109 -6.48 -6.14 3.91
N SER A 110 -5.16 -6.19 3.74
CA SER A 110 -4.20 -5.83 4.79
C SER A 110 -4.36 -4.38 5.23
N LYS A 111 -4.48 -3.44 4.30
CA LYS A 111 -4.74 -2.02 4.62
C LYS A 111 -6.03 -1.84 5.41
N GLU A 112 -7.10 -2.56 5.06
CA GLU A 112 -8.39 -2.39 5.75
C GLU A 112 -8.35 -2.94 7.19
N ALA A 113 -7.70 -4.10 7.37
CA ALA A 113 -7.51 -4.69 8.69
C ALA A 113 -6.62 -3.82 9.60
N GLU A 114 -5.50 -3.31 9.07
CA GLU A 114 -4.60 -2.41 9.79
C GLU A 114 -5.29 -1.09 10.11
N PHE A 115 -6.00 -0.49 9.14
CA PHE A 115 -6.76 0.74 9.35
C PHE A 115 -7.82 0.59 10.44
N LYS A 116 -8.60 -0.50 10.42
CA LYS A 116 -9.60 -0.79 11.46
C LYS A 116 -8.96 -0.91 12.83
N THR A 117 -7.79 -1.54 12.93
CA THR A 117 -7.06 -1.71 14.19
C THR A 117 -6.62 -0.35 14.74
N LEU A 118 -6.04 0.51 13.89
CA LEU A 118 -5.61 1.85 14.28
C LEU A 118 -6.78 2.74 14.68
N LEU A 119 -7.85 2.74 13.90
CA LEU A 119 -9.05 3.52 14.17
C LEU A 119 -9.68 3.12 15.51
N ASP A 120 -9.75 1.82 15.79
CA ASP A 120 -10.31 1.32 17.02
C ASP A 120 -9.48 1.73 18.24
N VAL A 121 -8.15 1.74 18.14
CA VAL A 121 -7.29 2.29 19.22
C VAL A 121 -7.53 3.79 19.41
N GLU A 122 -7.59 4.57 18.32
CA GLU A 122 -7.82 6.01 18.37
C GLU A 122 -9.18 6.35 19.01
N VAL A 123 -10.25 5.69 18.57
CA VAL A 123 -11.60 5.86 19.15
C VAL A 123 -11.61 5.50 20.63
N ARG A 124 -10.93 4.41 21.01
CA ARG A 124 -10.82 4.02 22.43
C ARG A 124 -10.07 5.07 23.26
N LEU A 125 -9.03 5.71 22.73
CA LEU A 125 -8.31 6.80 23.41
C LEU A 125 -9.19 8.03 23.59
N GLN A 126 -9.96 8.42 22.57
CA GLN A 126 -10.86 9.57 22.66
C GLN A 126 -12.02 9.34 23.65
N LEU A 127 -12.43 8.09 23.87
CA LEU A 127 -13.52 7.73 24.78
C LEU A 127 -13.08 7.49 26.23
N LEU A 128 -11.78 7.65 26.56
CA LEU A 128 -11.27 7.42 27.91
C LEU A 128 -11.99 8.26 28.98
N GLU A 129 -12.23 9.54 28.71
CA GLU A 129 -12.90 10.45 29.66
C GLU A 129 -14.40 10.13 29.82
N THR A 130 -15.00 9.45 28.85
CA THR A 130 -16.42 9.07 28.84
C THR A 130 -16.66 7.64 29.32
N GLN A 131 -15.64 6.97 29.87
CA GLN A 131 -15.75 5.58 30.29
C GLN A 131 -16.80 5.42 31.39
N GLY A 132 -17.82 4.58 31.12
CA GLY A 132 -18.94 4.35 32.04
C GLY A 132 -20.08 5.36 31.94
N ILE A 133 -19.97 6.39 31.10
CA ILE A 133 -21.06 7.32 30.79
C ILE A 133 -21.90 6.73 29.65
N PRO A 134 -23.25 6.73 29.75
CA PRO A 134 -24.10 6.27 28.67
C PRO A 134 -23.97 7.22 27.46
N ILE A 135 -23.50 6.69 26.34
CA ILE A 135 -23.38 7.45 25.08
C ILE A 135 -24.78 7.56 24.44
N PRO A 136 -25.30 8.78 24.18
CA PRO A 136 -26.61 8.94 23.58
C PRO A 136 -26.60 8.54 22.10
N ASN A 137 -27.64 7.81 21.66
CA ASN A 137 -27.79 7.38 20.26
C ASN A 137 -28.10 8.53 19.28
N LYS A 138 -28.51 9.69 19.78
CA LYS A 138 -28.78 10.89 18.99
C LYS A 138 -28.03 12.06 19.60
N PRO A 139 -27.51 12.99 18.76
CA PRO A 139 -26.93 14.23 19.27
C PRO A 139 -27.93 14.96 20.18
N PRO A 140 -27.52 15.41 21.37
CA PRO A 140 -28.36 16.26 22.21
C PRO A 140 -28.76 17.55 21.47
N PRO A 141 -29.95 18.11 21.72
CA PRO A 141 -30.34 19.37 21.11
C PRO A 141 -29.39 20.49 21.54
N ILE A 142 -28.93 21.28 20.59
CA ILE A 142 -28.11 22.47 20.86
C ILE A 142 -29.03 23.52 21.51
N PRO A 143 -28.72 24.02 22.73
CA PRO A 143 -29.52 25.06 23.35
C PRO A 143 -29.44 26.37 22.56
N SER A 144 -30.47 27.22 22.66
CA SER A 144 -30.41 28.58 22.13
C SER A 144 -29.35 29.40 22.87
N ASP A 145 -28.83 30.43 22.21
CA ASP A 145 -27.85 31.33 22.83
C ASP A 145 -28.34 31.89 24.18
N PRO A 146 -27.42 32.07 25.15
CA PRO A 146 -27.77 32.65 26.43
C PRO A 146 -28.27 34.10 26.26
N PRO A 147 -29.15 34.59 27.13
CA PRO A 147 -29.69 35.96 27.03
C PRO A 147 -28.62 37.07 27.16
N ASN A 148 -27.47 36.76 27.74
CA ASN A 148 -26.32 37.65 27.89
C ASN A 148 -25.01 36.84 27.96
N TYR A 149 -23.88 37.54 27.93
CA TYR A 149 -22.53 36.97 28.04
C TYR A 149 -21.83 37.40 29.35
N ASP A 150 -22.59 37.61 30.42
CA ASP A 150 -22.04 37.92 31.74
C ASP A 150 -21.59 36.61 32.42
N PHE A 151 -20.37 36.17 32.09
CA PHE A 151 -19.82 34.90 32.57
C PHE A 151 -19.59 34.93 34.10
N SER A 152 -19.93 33.82 34.77
CA SER A 152 -19.80 33.68 36.23
C SER A 152 -18.34 33.53 36.70
N CYS A 153 -17.43 33.15 35.81
CA CYS A 153 -15.99 33.12 36.06
C CYS A 153 -15.31 34.16 35.16
N LYS A 154 -14.37 34.92 35.73
CA LYS A 154 -13.52 35.86 34.97
C LYS A 154 -12.42 35.13 34.21
#